data_AF-A0A6J1KTD9-F1
#
_entry.id   AF-A0A6J1KTD9-F1
#
_cell.length_a   1.000
_cell.length_b   1.000
_cell.length_c   1.000
_cell.angle_alpha   90.00
_cell.angle_beta   90.00
_cell.angle_gamma   90.00
#
_symmetry.space_group_name_H-M   'P 1'
#
loop_
_entity.id
_entity.type
_entity.pdbx_description
1 polymer ?
#
loop_
_entity_poly.entity_id
_entity_poly.type
_entity_poly.pdbx_seq_one_letter_code
_entity_poly.pdbx_strand_id
1 'polypeptide(L)'
;MAALKLASVTIFLALIVFSVAADVIVDGGEDAIEVVREDGSQSSVLKKELEKLNSKIRELEVLIDEKSQELEKKNELISQKDEIFRDKSARVSFLESEIESLQREGKLHVEETTAKAHSRAGELEKQVSELKRELDAQNREKNALEAQSNEAEKKMHDVISTLEKLQNSNEEQKKKIKKLERALKVAEEEMIKAKFEVTSTTEELMEVHSAWFPPWLASFWNKHAKPAVNMVMQKMWVGKTHVENWVGPHVEPIKSKWIPAMHERWLVVKMNSKQHFELLCKRISEAYEASKQALTPHIIKVQEFAYPYFQVKYTIQEVLNRHDITRAVATKEFEWLLDSALLVLPILILFSLCCCCLPSRKKARKPVRPNHARRKAKKGTSGK
;
A
#
# COMPACT_ATOMS: atom_id res chain seq x y z
N MET A 1 69.16 25.13 -48.64
CA MET A 1 70.15 25.47 -49.69
C MET A 1 69.52 25.35 -51.07
N ALA A 2 68.92 26.43 -51.60
CA ALA A 2 68.38 26.46 -52.97
C ALA A 2 68.47 27.86 -53.58
N ALA A 3 68.07 28.89 -52.83
CA ALA A 3 68.14 30.31 -53.26
C ALA A 3 69.56 30.79 -53.65
N LEU A 4 70.62 30.19 -53.08
CA LEU A 4 72.01 30.62 -53.33
C LEU A 4 72.54 30.24 -54.72
N LYS A 5 71.90 29.31 -55.44
CA LYS A 5 72.33 28.92 -56.81
C LYS A 5 71.73 29.79 -57.92
N LEU A 6 70.65 30.53 -57.65
CA LEU A 6 69.99 31.36 -58.66
C LEU A 6 70.73 32.71 -58.85
N ALA A 7 71.37 33.22 -57.80
CA ALA A 7 72.09 34.49 -57.83
C ALA A 7 73.45 34.44 -58.58
N SER A 8 74.04 33.26 -58.79
CA SER A 8 75.33 33.13 -59.48
C SER A 8 75.22 33.19 -61.00
N VAL A 9 74.06 32.83 -61.57
CA VAL A 9 73.85 32.75 -63.03
C VAL A 9 73.51 34.13 -63.62
N THR A 10 72.77 34.97 -62.89
CA THR A 10 72.45 36.34 -63.29
C THR A 10 73.67 37.27 -63.34
N ILE A 11 74.74 36.99 -62.58
CA ILE A 11 75.98 37.79 -62.58
C ILE A 11 76.83 37.53 -63.84
N PHE A 12 76.78 36.32 -64.42
CA PHE A 12 77.60 35.97 -65.59
C PHE A 12 77.05 36.51 -66.93
N LEU A 13 75.74 36.79 -67.04
CA LEU A 13 75.14 37.23 -68.30
C LEU A 13 75.32 38.73 -68.59
N ALA A 14 75.69 39.54 -67.59
CA ALA A 14 75.78 41.00 -67.70
C ALA A 14 77.13 41.52 -68.23
N LEU A 15 78.17 40.69 -68.32
CA LEU A 15 79.57 41.12 -68.53
C LEU A 15 80.08 41.08 -69.98
N ILE A 16 79.26 40.67 -70.96
CA ILE A 16 79.71 40.46 -72.36
C ILE A 16 79.27 41.60 -73.30
N VAL A 17 78.42 42.53 -72.87
CA VAL A 17 77.77 43.54 -73.74
C VAL A 17 78.50 44.90 -73.80
N PHE A 18 79.66 45.05 -73.13
CA PHE A 18 80.33 46.36 -73.01
C PHE A 18 81.84 46.34 -73.31
N SER A 19 82.21 46.30 -74.60
CA SER A 19 83.49 46.81 -75.12
C SER A 19 83.49 46.98 -76.64
N VAL A 20 84.09 48.09 -77.09
CA VAL A 20 84.42 48.51 -78.48
C VAL A 20 83.37 49.40 -79.17
N ALA A 21 83.50 50.71 -78.94
CA ALA A 21 83.08 51.77 -79.86
C ALA A 21 83.93 53.04 -79.64
N ALA A 22 84.61 53.51 -80.71
CA ALA A 22 85.27 54.83 -80.90
C ALA A 22 86.44 55.20 -79.94
N ASP A 23 87.42 56.06 -80.28
CA ASP A 23 87.50 57.04 -81.39
C ASP A 23 88.96 57.51 -81.71
N VAL A 24 89.13 58.49 -82.63
CA VAL A 24 90.25 59.46 -82.85
C VAL A 24 91.26 59.27 -84.02
N ILE A 25 90.92 59.89 -85.16
CA ILE A 25 91.59 60.94 -86.00
C ILE A 25 93.12 61.24 -85.88
N VAL A 26 93.76 61.58 -87.04
CA VAL A 26 94.93 62.50 -87.37
C VAL A 26 95.83 61.82 -88.43
N ASP A 27 95.86 62.20 -89.72
CA ASP A 27 96.44 63.37 -90.46
C ASP A 27 97.89 63.18 -90.98
N GLY A 28 98.15 63.67 -92.21
CA GLY A 28 99.48 64.04 -92.75
C GLY A 28 100.35 62.98 -93.48
N GLY A 29 100.87 63.35 -94.67
CA GLY A 29 102.18 62.87 -95.17
C GLY A 29 102.26 62.33 -96.62
N GLU A 30 103.06 62.97 -97.46
CA GLU A 30 103.35 62.61 -98.87
C GLU A 30 104.62 61.76 -99.04
N ASP A 31 104.64 60.85 -100.03
CA ASP A 31 105.67 60.63 -101.08
C ASP A 31 105.27 59.35 -101.86
N ALA A 32 105.05 59.31 -103.18
CA ALA A 32 105.83 59.74 -104.36
C ALA A 32 106.88 58.71 -104.85
N ILE A 33 106.89 58.52 -106.19
CA ILE A 33 107.84 57.75 -107.03
C ILE A 33 107.67 56.21 -106.95
N GLU A 34 107.64 55.40 -108.02
CA GLU A 34 107.78 55.65 -109.48
C GLU A 34 106.78 54.83 -110.35
N VAL A 35 106.80 55.07 -111.66
CA VAL A 35 106.13 54.35 -112.76
C VAL A 35 107.02 53.23 -113.31
N VAL A 36 106.48 52.05 -113.65
CA VAL A 36 106.77 51.36 -114.94
C VAL A 36 105.51 50.60 -115.39
N ARG A 37 105.14 50.77 -116.67
CA ARG A 37 104.11 50.04 -117.41
C ARG A 37 104.83 49.07 -118.37
N GLU A 38 104.53 47.77 -118.34
CA GLU A 38 104.46 46.95 -119.56
C GLU A 38 103.65 45.65 -119.33
N ASP A 39 102.85 45.35 -120.34
CA ASP A 39 102.10 44.15 -120.76
C ASP A 39 101.77 42.93 -119.84
N GLY A 40 100.57 42.39 -120.06
CA GLY A 40 100.45 40.99 -120.49
C GLY A 40 100.11 39.87 -119.49
N SER A 41 98.83 39.47 -119.48
CA SER A 41 98.39 38.07 -119.22
C SER A 41 98.37 37.51 -117.78
N GLN A 42 97.50 38.06 -116.92
CA GLN A 42 97.05 37.43 -115.65
C GLN A 42 95.51 37.23 -115.57
N SER A 43 94.76 37.68 -116.58
CA SER A 43 93.27 37.75 -116.56
C SER A 43 92.55 36.38 -116.47
N SER A 44 93.17 35.29 -116.93
CA SER A 44 92.52 33.98 -117.05
C SER A 44 92.43 33.16 -115.75
N VAL A 45 93.33 33.39 -114.79
CA VAL A 45 93.35 32.69 -113.49
C VAL A 45 92.30 33.30 -112.57
N LEU A 46 92.36 34.62 -112.37
CA LEU A 46 91.39 35.38 -111.58
C LEU A 46 89.95 35.16 -112.06
N LYS A 47 89.73 35.03 -113.38
CA LYS A 47 88.40 34.76 -113.93
C LYS A 47 87.85 33.37 -113.55
N LYS A 48 88.69 32.33 -113.52
CA LYS A 48 88.28 30.98 -113.07
C LYS A 48 88.00 30.94 -111.56
N GLU A 49 88.77 31.69 -110.78
CA GLU A 49 88.53 31.83 -109.34
C GLU A 49 87.26 32.63 -109.05
N LEU A 50 87.00 33.70 -109.82
CA LEU A 50 85.76 34.47 -109.76
C LEU A 50 84.53 33.60 -110.12
N GLU A 51 84.61 32.79 -111.18
CA GLU A 51 83.54 31.86 -111.55
C GLU A 51 83.31 30.79 -110.46
N LYS A 52 84.37 30.27 -109.85
CA LYS A 52 84.28 29.31 -108.72
C LYS A 52 83.72 29.94 -107.43
N LEU A 53 84.09 31.19 -107.14
CA LEU A 53 83.52 31.97 -106.04
C LEU A 53 82.03 32.20 -106.30
N ASN A 54 81.65 32.61 -107.52
CA ASN A 54 80.26 32.85 -107.90
C ASN A 54 79.41 31.57 -107.86
N SER A 55 79.95 30.42 -108.28
CA SER A 55 79.23 29.13 -108.13
C SER A 55 79.01 28.76 -106.67
N LYS A 56 79.99 29.03 -105.80
CA LYS A 56 79.91 28.74 -104.36
C LYS A 56 79.05 29.74 -103.60
N ILE A 57 79.00 31.00 -104.04
CA ILE A 57 78.04 32.01 -103.57
C ILE A 57 76.62 31.53 -103.88
N ARG A 58 76.33 31.09 -105.12
CA ARG A 58 75.01 30.54 -105.48
C ARG A 58 74.62 29.29 -104.68
N GLU A 59 75.57 28.39 -104.44
CA GLU A 59 75.33 27.21 -103.60
C GLU A 59 75.01 27.60 -102.14
N LEU A 60 75.70 28.62 -101.61
CA LEU A 60 75.42 29.17 -100.29
C LEU A 60 74.11 29.97 -100.24
N GLU A 61 73.75 30.72 -101.28
CA GLU A 61 72.47 31.42 -101.42
C GLU A 61 71.31 30.42 -101.36
N VAL A 62 71.37 29.34 -102.16
CA VAL A 62 70.35 28.27 -102.12
C VAL A 62 70.29 27.59 -100.75
N LEU A 63 71.44 27.33 -100.10
CA LEU A 63 71.46 26.79 -98.73
C LEU A 63 70.89 27.74 -97.68
N ILE A 64 71.09 29.06 -97.85
CA ILE A 64 70.53 30.09 -96.97
C ILE A 64 69.01 30.18 -97.16
N ASP A 65 68.52 30.15 -98.40
CA ASP A 65 67.08 30.17 -98.71
C ASP A 65 66.37 28.88 -98.25
N GLU A 66 67.01 27.73 -98.40
CA GLU A 66 66.48 26.46 -97.91
C GLU A 66 66.44 26.42 -96.37
N LYS A 67 67.47 27.00 -95.70
CA LYS A 67 67.50 27.14 -94.23
C LYS A 67 66.55 28.20 -93.70
N SER A 68 66.34 29.31 -94.41
CA SER A 68 65.37 30.34 -94.00
C SER A 68 63.95 29.78 -94.08
N GLN A 69 63.62 29.06 -95.16
CA GLN A 69 62.32 28.39 -95.29
C GLN A 69 62.13 27.23 -94.28
N GLU A 70 63.19 26.52 -93.89
CA GLU A 70 63.14 25.53 -92.79
C GLU A 70 62.89 26.22 -91.43
N LEU A 71 63.50 27.38 -91.20
CA LEU A 71 63.31 28.18 -89.98
C LEU A 71 61.89 28.76 -89.91
N GLU A 72 61.32 29.26 -91.00
CA GLU A 72 59.91 29.70 -91.04
C GLU A 72 58.95 28.57 -90.67
N LYS A 73 59.10 27.39 -91.26
CA LYS A 73 58.27 26.21 -90.94
C LYS A 73 58.37 25.81 -89.46
N LYS A 74 59.56 25.93 -88.86
CA LYS A 74 59.76 25.69 -87.42
C LYS A 74 59.13 26.78 -86.56
N ASN A 75 59.22 28.05 -86.97
CA ASN A 75 58.65 29.18 -86.25
C ASN A 75 57.12 29.12 -86.22
N GLU A 76 56.48 28.78 -87.34
CA GLU A 76 55.05 28.51 -87.43
C GLU A 76 54.62 27.35 -86.50
N LEU A 77 55.38 26.25 -86.50
CA LEU A 77 55.12 25.11 -85.62
C LEU A 77 55.35 25.43 -84.13
N ILE A 78 56.22 26.38 -83.79
CA ILE A 78 56.38 26.93 -82.44
C ILE A 78 55.15 27.76 -82.06
N SER A 79 54.72 28.69 -82.94
CA SER A 79 53.51 29.51 -82.74
C SER A 79 52.28 28.65 -82.41
N GLN A 80 52.05 27.58 -83.19
CA GLN A 80 50.96 26.62 -82.96
C GLN A 80 51.10 25.89 -81.62
N LYS A 81 52.31 25.52 -81.20
CA LYS A 81 52.55 24.89 -79.89
C LYS A 81 52.32 25.86 -78.74
N ASP A 82 52.71 27.11 -78.88
CA ASP A 82 52.51 28.15 -77.86
C ASP A 82 51.05 28.55 -77.72
N GLU A 83 50.25 28.49 -78.80
CA GLU A 83 48.80 28.62 -78.72
C GLU A 83 48.12 27.43 -78.02
N ILE A 84 48.49 26.19 -78.38
CA ILE A 84 48.02 24.99 -77.67
C ILE A 84 48.45 25.00 -76.19
N PHE A 85 49.65 25.51 -75.88
CA PHE A 85 50.12 25.63 -74.50
C PHE A 85 49.32 26.68 -73.72
N ARG A 86 49.00 27.83 -74.33
CA ARG A 86 48.13 28.86 -73.73
C ARG A 86 46.71 28.34 -73.48
N ASP A 87 46.08 27.64 -74.43
CA ASP A 87 44.78 26.99 -74.23
C ASP A 87 44.83 26.00 -73.07
N LYS A 88 45.80 25.08 -73.08
CA LYS A 88 45.96 24.09 -72.00
C LYS A 88 46.20 24.76 -70.64
N SER A 89 47.01 25.81 -70.58
CA SER A 89 47.26 26.56 -69.34
C SER A 89 45.99 27.23 -68.81
N ALA A 90 45.21 27.88 -69.69
CA ALA A 90 43.92 28.47 -69.31
C ALA A 90 42.94 27.39 -68.81
N ARG A 91 42.93 26.22 -69.46
CA ARG A 91 42.07 25.10 -69.08
C ARG A 91 42.49 24.42 -67.77
N VAL A 92 43.80 24.40 -67.45
CA VAL A 92 44.31 23.97 -66.14
C VAL A 92 43.85 24.96 -65.06
N SER A 93 44.03 26.27 -65.24
CA SER A 93 43.57 27.26 -64.26
C SER A 93 42.06 27.27 -64.06
N PHE A 94 41.28 26.98 -65.11
CA PHE A 94 39.84 26.74 -64.99
C PHE A 94 39.54 25.51 -64.10
N LEU A 95 40.16 24.36 -64.37
CA LEU A 95 39.98 23.14 -63.59
C LEU A 95 40.45 23.27 -62.13
N GLU A 96 41.54 24.01 -61.89
CA GLU A 96 42.00 24.34 -60.54
C GLU A 96 40.93 25.14 -59.78
N SER A 97 40.34 26.17 -60.42
CA SER A 97 39.26 26.96 -59.82
C SER A 97 37.97 26.16 -59.58
N GLU A 98 37.65 25.20 -60.46
CA GLU A 98 36.52 24.28 -60.31
C GLU A 98 36.75 23.28 -59.16
N ILE A 99 37.96 22.72 -59.04
CA ILE A 99 38.35 21.85 -57.91
C ILE A 99 38.29 22.62 -56.59
N GLU A 100 38.80 23.86 -56.52
CA GLU A 100 38.67 24.70 -55.32
C GLU A 100 37.20 25.00 -54.97
N SER A 101 36.35 25.20 -55.98
CA SER A 101 34.92 25.42 -55.76
C SER A 101 34.23 24.18 -55.20
N LEU A 102 34.46 23.02 -55.82
CA LEU A 102 33.91 21.73 -55.38
C LEU A 102 34.45 21.30 -54.01
N GLN A 103 35.71 21.63 -53.68
CA GLN A 103 36.27 21.41 -52.35
C GLN A 103 35.60 22.31 -51.29
N ARG A 104 35.37 23.59 -51.61
CA ARG A 104 34.64 24.51 -50.71
C ARG A 104 33.19 24.07 -50.50
N GLU A 105 32.48 23.74 -51.58
CA GLU A 105 31.09 23.27 -51.53
C GLU A 105 30.97 21.92 -50.80
N GLY A 106 31.83 20.96 -51.13
CA GLY A 106 31.89 19.65 -50.46
C GLY A 106 32.20 19.78 -48.97
N LYS A 107 33.16 20.65 -48.58
CA LYS A 107 33.44 20.91 -47.17
C LYS A 107 32.23 21.54 -46.46
N LEU A 108 31.65 22.60 -47.01
CA LEU A 108 30.50 23.28 -46.42
C LEU A 108 29.28 22.35 -46.28
N HIS A 109 28.98 21.54 -47.30
CA HIS A 109 27.88 20.58 -47.24
C HIS A 109 28.12 19.48 -46.20
N VAL A 110 29.36 18.96 -46.07
CA VAL A 110 29.71 18.01 -45.01
C VAL A 110 29.65 18.66 -43.63
N GLU A 111 30.12 19.89 -43.47
CA GLU A 111 30.09 20.65 -42.21
C GLU A 111 28.65 20.99 -41.78
N GLU A 112 27.77 21.39 -42.71
CA GLU A 112 26.34 21.64 -42.44
C GLU A 112 25.58 20.35 -42.12
N THR A 113 25.77 19.29 -42.90
CA THR A 113 25.08 18.01 -42.68
C THR A 113 25.53 17.32 -41.39
N THR A 114 26.82 17.41 -41.03
CA THR A 114 27.32 16.90 -39.73
C THR A 114 26.80 17.75 -38.58
N ALA A 115 26.81 19.09 -38.66
CA ALA A 115 26.23 19.95 -37.62
C ALA A 115 24.74 19.65 -37.40
N LYS A 116 23.97 19.44 -38.48
CA LYS A 116 22.56 19.04 -38.44
C LYS A 116 22.33 17.63 -37.92
N ALA A 117 23.26 16.70 -38.14
CA ALA A 117 23.23 15.38 -37.54
C ALA A 117 23.52 15.44 -36.03
N HIS A 118 24.49 16.24 -35.60
CA HIS A 118 24.82 16.43 -34.19
C HIS A 118 23.71 17.11 -33.39
N SER A 119 23.04 18.13 -33.96
CA SER A 119 21.89 18.77 -33.28
C SER A 119 20.73 17.80 -33.09
N ARG A 120 20.40 17.02 -34.13
CA ARG A 120 19.40 15.93 -34.06
C ARG A 120 19.79 14.84 -33.06
N ALA A 121 21.05 14.44 -33.02
CA ALA A 121 21.54 13.45 -32.06
C ALA A 121 21.36 13.93 -30.61
N GLY A 122 21.73 15.19 -30.31
CA GLY A 122 21.54 15.79 -28.99
C GLY A 122 20.06 16.01 -28.61
N GLU A 123 19.17 16.24 -29.58
CA GLU A 123 17.73 16.30 -29.35
C GLU A 123 17.14 14.91 -29.04
N LEU A 124 17.52 13.89 -29.80
CA LEU A 124 17.13 12.49 -29.54
C LEU A 124 17.69 11.99 -28.20
N GLU A 125 18.92 12.34 -27.84
CA GLU A 125 19.52 12.00 -26.54
C GLU A 125 18.73 12.62 -25.38
N LYS A 126 18.28 13.89 -25.52
CA LYS A 126 17.38 14.51 -24.54
C LYS A 126 16.07 13.75 -24.42
N GLN A 127 15.40 13.43 -25.54
CA GLN A 127 14.15 12.65 -25.55
C GLN A 127 14.31 11.27 -24.90
N VAL A 128 15.39 10.56 -25.18
CA VAL A 128 15.72 9.27 -24.54
C VAL A 128 15.95 9.46 -23.04
N SER A 129 16.60 10.54 -22.61
CA SER A 129 16.80 10.86 -21.19
C SER A 129 15.49 11.20 -20.46
N GLU A 130 14.55 11.86 -21.15
CA GLU A 130 13.20 12.20 -20.66
C GLU A 130 12.39 10.93 -20.45
N LEU A 131 12.24 10.12 -21.50
CA LEU A 131 11.51 8.84 -21.49
C LEU A 131 12.09 7.85 -20.47
N LYS A 132 13.41 7.83 -20.27
CA LYS A 132 14.05 7.00 -19.25
C LYS A 132 13.67 7.44 -17.83
N ARG A 133 13.62 8.75 -17.55
CA ARG A 133 13.16 9.27 -16.24
C ARG A 133 11.70 8.96 -15.99
N GLU A 134 10.85 9.10 -17.03
CA GLU A 134 9.43 8.78 -16.95
C GLU A 134 9.19 7.27 -16.71
N LEU A 135 9.91 6.40 -17.42
CA LEU A 135 9.89 4.95 -17.21
C LEU A 135 10.33 4.59 -15.77
N ASP A 136 11.41 5.18 -15.27
CA ASP A 136 11.87 4.99 -13.89
C ASP A 136 10.83 5.50 -12.87
N ALA A 137 10.10 6.58 -13.17
CA ALA A 137 9.03 7.11 -12.31
C ALA A 137 7.82 6.17 -12.28
N GLN A 138 7.28 5.78 -13.45
CA GLN A 138 6.18 4.83 -13.56
C GLN A 138 6.52 3.48 -12.91
N ASN A 139 7.77 3.01 -13.02
CA ASN A 139 8.19 1.77 -12.37
C ASN A 139 8.21 1.87 -10.83
N ARG A 140 8.54 3.05 -10.27
CA ARG A 140 8.40 3.31 -8.82
C ARG A 140 6.94 3.34 -8.38
N GLU A 141 6.07 4.01 -9.14
CA GLU A 141 4.63 4.06 -8.87
C GLU A 141 4.00 2.67 -8.95
N LYS A 142 4.32 1.88 -9.98
CA LYS A 142 3.91 0.48 -10.09
C LYS A 142 4.29 -0.32 -8.85
N ASN A 143 5.55 -0.25 -8.41
CA ASN A 143 6.00 -0.99 -7.23
C ASN A 143 5.30 -0.54 -5.94
N ALA A 144 4.98 0.76 -5.81
CA ALA A 144 4.22 1.29 -4.68
C ALA A 144 2.76 0.80 -4.68
N LEU A 145 2.11 0.78 -5.85
CA LEU A 145 0.76 0.24 -6.03
C LEU A 145 0.71 -1.28 -5.81
N GLU A 146 1.73 -2.02 -6.26
CA GLU A 146 1.88 -3.46 -6.02
C GLU A 146 2.02 -3.75 -4.51
N ALA A 147 2.83 -2.96 -3.79
CA ALA A 147 2.93 -3.05 -2.33
C ALA A 147 1.60 -2.76 -1.62
N GLN A 148 0.86 -1.73 -2.06
CA GLN A 148 -0.48 -1.42 -1.51
C GLN A 148 -1.50 -2.53 -1.81
N SER A 149 -1.47 -3.11 -3.01
CA SER A 149 -2.31 -4.25 -3.39
C SER A 149 -2.04 -5.46 -2.49
N ASN A 150 -0.77 -5.80 -2.26
CA ASN A 150 -0.35 -6.89 -1.40
C ASN A 150 -0.73 -6.67 0.09
N GLU A 151 -0.79 -5.41 0.54
CA GLU A 151 -1.29 -5.08 1.89
C GLU A 151 -2.82 -5.16 1.97
N ALA A 152 -3.54 -4.70 0.94
CA ALA A 152 -4.99 -4.81 0.84
C ALA A 152 -5.46 -6.27 0.76
N GLU A 153 -4.75 -7.12 0.03
CA GLU A 153 -5.01 -8.57 -0.07
C GLU A 153 -4.84 -9.27 1.28
N LYS A 154 -3.80 -8.94 2.06
CA LYS A 154 -3.64 -9.44 3.44
C LYS A 154 -4.81 -9.02 4.35
N LYS A 155 -5.19 -7.75 4.32
CA LYS A 155 -6.36 -7.24 5.08
C LYS A 155 -7.66 -7.93 4.65
N MET A 156 -7.82 -8.23 3.35
CA MET A 156 -8.96 -8.98 2.83
C MET A 156 -8.98 -10.41 3.39
N HIS A 157 -7.84 -11.12 3.40
CA HIS A 157 -7.74 -12.45 4.02
C HIS A 157 -8.05 -12.43 5.52
N ASP A 158 -7.56 -11.43 6.27
CA ASP A 158 -7.87 -11.27 7.69
C ASP A 158 -9.38 -11.07 7.91
N VAL A 159 -10.02 -10.19 7.13
CA VAL A 159 -11.48 -9.96 7.17
C VAL A 159 -12.27 -11.21 6.80
N ILE A 160 -11.86 -11.95 5.76
CA ILE A 160 -12.49 -13.24 5.41
C ILE A 160 -12.40 -14.22 6.59
N SER A 161 -11.25 -14.31 7.26
CA SER A 161 -11.07 -15.19 8.43
C SER A 161 -11.94 -14.79 9.63
N THR A 162 -12.22 -13.50 9.82
CA THR A 162 -13.13 -13.04 10.89
C THR A 162 -14.59 -13.27 10.53
N LEU A 163 -14.96 -13.08 9.27
CA LEU A 163 -16.29 -13.37 8.75
C LEU A 163 -16.63 -14.87 8.86
N GLU A 164 -15.68 -15.77 8.54
CA GLU A 164 -15.85 -17.21 8.72
C GLU A 164 -16.05 -17.59 10.20
N LYS A 165 -15.28 -17.00 11.13
CA LYS A 165 -15.47 -17.20 12.59
C LYS A 165 -16.85 -16.72 13.05
N LEU A 166 -17.32 -15.56 12.57
CA LEU A 166 -18.65 -15.04 12.88
C LEU A 166 -19.77 -15.89 12.28
N GLN A 167 -19.61 -16.40 11.06
CA GLN A 167 -20.57 -17.31 10.43
C GLN A 167 -20.70 -18.62 11.24
N ASN A 168 -19.58 -19.19 11.68
CA ASN A 168 -19.57 -20.38 12.52
C ASN A 168 -20.25 -20.15 13.89
N SER A 169 -20.01 -18.99 14.53
CA SER A 169 -20.66 -18.65 15.80
C SER A 169 -22.16 -18.40 15.65
N ASN A 170 -22.60 -17.79 14.54
CA ASN A 170 -24.01 -17.60 14.21
C ASN A 170 -24.73 -18.94 13.99
N GLU A 171 -24.14 -19.87 13.22
CA GLU A 171 -24.70 -21.23 13.08
C GLU A 171 -24.73 -22.00 14.42
N GLU A 172 -23.82 -21.74 15.35
CA GLU A 172 -23.92 -22.28 16.72
C GLU A 172 -25.06 -21.63 17.53
N GLN A 173 -25.22 -20.30 17.46
CA GLN A 173 -26.34 -19.59 18.11
C GLN A 173 -27.70 -20.06 17.56
N LYS A 174 -27.84 -20.20 16.24
CA LYS A 174 -29.02 -20.75 15.55
C LYS A 174 -29.35 -22.17 16.01
N LYS A 175 -28.33 -23.01 16.27
CA LYS A 175 -28.52 -24.35 16.89
C LYS A 175 -28.96 -24.26 18.36
N LYS A 176 -28.46 -23.27 19.13
CA LYS A 176 -28.89 -23.03 20.53
C LYS A 176 -30.34 -22.53 20.59
N ILE A 177 -30.73 -21.59 19.74
CA ILE A 177 -32.10 -21.09 19.60
C ILE A 177 -33.06 -22.25 19.31
N LYS A 178 -32.77 -23.08 18.30
CA LYS A 178 -33.59 -24.27 17.98
C LYS A 178 -33.71 -25.30 19.11
N LYS A 179 -32.75 -25.36 20.04
CA LYS A 179 -32.86 -26.20 21.25
C LYS A 179 -33.77 -25.56 22.29
N LEU A 180 -33.66 -24.25 22.50
CA LEU A 180 -34.50 -23.49 23.42
C LEU A 180 -35.97 -23.43 22.95
N GLU A 181 -36.22 -23.22 21.66
CA GLU A 181 -37.57 -23.27 21.06
C GLU A 181 -38.27 -24.61 21.33
N ARG A 182 -37.55 -25.73 21.20
CA ARG A 182 -38.07 -27.06 21.51
C ARG A 182 -38.36 -27.24 22.99
N ALA A 183 -37.44 -26.81 23.86
CA ALA A 183 -37.63 -26.89 25.31
C ALA A 183 -38.79 -26.01 25.79
N LEU A 184 -38.94 -24.82 25.21
CA LEU A 184 -40.06 -23.92 25.46
C LEU A 184 -41.38 -24.55 25.02
N LYS A 185 -41.46 -25.12 23.81
CA LYS A 185 -42.66 -25.82 23.33
C LYS A 185 -43.04 -27.00 24.24
N VAL A 186 -42.07 -27.79 24.71
CA VAL A 186 -42.34 -28.88 25.68
C VAL A 186 -42.85 -28.32 27.00
N ALA A 187 -42.26 -27.23 27.52
CA ALA A 187 -42.73 -26.58 28.73
C ALA A 187 -44.14 -25.97 28.58
N GLU A 188 -44.50 -25.46 27.39
CA GLU A 188 -45.85 -25.01 27.07
C GLU A 188 -46.86 -26.18 27.03
N GLU A 189 -46.50 -27.29 26.40
CA GLU A 189 -47.31 -28.52 26.36
C GLU A 189 -47.51 -29.11 27.78
N GLU A 190 -46.45 -29.19 28.59
CA GLU A 190 -46.51 -29.61 29.99
C GLU A 190 -47.32 -28.64 30.85
N MET A 191 -47.22 -27.33 30.63
CA MET A 191 -48.01 -26.31 31.33
C MET A 191 -49.50 -26.39 30.97
N ILE A 192 -49.84 -26.68 29.71
CA ILE A 192 -51.23 -26.93 29.28
C ILE A 192 -51.76 -28.20 29.96
N LYS A 193 -50.98 -29.28 30.00
CA LYS A 193 -51.35 -30.53 30.68
C LYS A 193 -51.52 -30.34 32.18
N ALA A 194 -50.57 -29.72 32.86
CA ALA A 194 -50.64 -29.43 34.29
C ALA A 194 -51.81 -28.49 34.64
N LYS A 195 -52.13 -27.51 33.77
CA LYS A 195 -53.36 -26.71 33.92
C LYS A 195 -54.62 -27.57 33.82
N PHE A 196 -54.69 -28.50 32.86
CA PHE A 196 -55.83 -29.40 32.68
C PHE A 196 -55.98 -30.37 33.88
N GLU A 197 -54.88 -30.89 34.40
CA GLU A 197 -54.82 -31.69 35.64
C GLU A 197 -55.24 -30.88 36.87
N VAL A 198 -54.82 -29.61 36.99
CA VAL A 198 -55.27 -28.71 38.05
C VAL A 198 -56.76 -28.36 37.91
N THR A 199 -57.29 -28.14 36.70
CA THR A 199 -58.73 -27.88 36.53
C THR A 199 -59.57 -29.10 36.87
N SER A 200 -59.19 -30.30 36.40
CA SER A 200 -59.91 -31.54 36.71
C SER A 200 -59.83 -31.90 38.20
N THR A 201 -58.65 -31.85 38.81
CA THR A 201 -58.53 -32.05 40.27
C THR A 201 -59.21 -30.94 41.07
N THR A 202 -59.28 -29.70 40.58
CA THR A 202 -60.10 -28.64 41.21
C THR A 202 -61.58 -28.93 41.10
N GLU A 203 -62.05 -29.54 40.01
CA GLU A 203 -63.43 -29.98 39.85
C GLU A 203 -63.78 -31.16 40.78
N GLU A 204 -62.94 -32.19 40.84
CA GLU A 204 -63.06 -33.30 41.81
C GLU A 204 -63.02 -32.79 43.27
N LEU A 205 -62.04 -31.93 43.59
CA LEU A 205 -61.88 -31.33 44.91
C LEU A 205 -63.09 -30.46 45.26
N MET A 206 -63.63 -29.70 44.32
CA MET A 206 -64.83 -28.87 44.48
C MET A 206 -66.08 -29.72 44.64
N GLU A 207 -66.18 -30.89 43.99
CA GLU A 207 -67.26 -31.84 44.19
C GLU A 207 -67.21 -32.40 45.63
N VAL A 208 -66.06 -32.90 46.07
CA VAL A 208 -65.83 -33.37 47.45
C VAL A 208 -66.01 -32.25 48.49
N HIS A 209 -65.53 -31.04 48.23
CA HIS A 209 -65.64 -29.90 49.15
C HIS A 209 -67.01 -29.23 49.11
N SER A 210 -67.83 -29.44 48.08
CA SER A 210 -69.23 -29.00 48.09
C SER A 210 -70.04 -29.64 49.23
N ALA A 211 -69.62 -30.83 49.69
CA ALA A 211 -70.14 -31.51 50.88
C ALA A 211 -69.53 -31.02 52.20
N TRP A 212 -68.38 -30.35 52.19
CA TRP A 212 -67.72 -29.80 53.39
C TRP A 212 -68.08 -28.33 53.66
N PHE A 213 -68.34 -27.54 52.61
CA PHE A 213 -68.80 -26.16 52.78
C PHE A 213 -70.15 -26.12 53.51
N PRO A 214 -70.34 -25.25 54.51
CA PRO A 214 -71.66 -25.00 55.09
C PRO A 214 -72.69 -24.67 53.98
N PRO A 215 -73.96 -25.11 54.06
CA PRO A 215 -74.91 -25.06 52.94
C PRO A 215 -75.08 -23.67 52.29
N TRP A 216 -74.94 -22.59 53.06
CA TRP A 216 -74.99 -21.22 52.56
C TRP A 216 -73.81 -20.87 51.64
N LEU A 217 -72.61 -21.39 51.91
CA LEU A 217 -71.39 -21.10 51.15
C LEU A 217 -71.31 -21.97 49.89
N ALA A 218 -71.73 -23.23 49.96
CA ALA A 218 -71.89 -24.09 48.77
C ALA A 218 -72.90 -23.48 47.78
N SER A 219 -74.05 -23.00 48.28
CA SER A 219 -75.07 -22.32 47.48
C SER A 219 -74.55 -21.02 46.85
N PHE A 220 -73.79 -20.20 47.60
CA PHE A 220 -73.14 -19.00 47.06
C PHE A 220 -72.10 -19.33 45.97
N TRP A 221 -71.23 -20.31 46.23
CA TRP A 221 -70.17 -20.69 45.31
C TRP A 221 -70.73 -21.13 43.96
N ASN A 222 -71.72 -22.03 43.98
CA ASN A 222 -72.36 -22.54 42.76
C ASN A 222 -73.19 -21.48 42.02
N LYS A 223 -73.88 -20.57 42.72
CA LYS A 223 -74.73 -19.54 42.08
C LYS A 223 -73.98 -18.32 41.57
N HIS A 224 -72.88 -17.93 42.20
CA HIS A 224 -72.25 -16.62 41.96
C HIS A 224 -70.75 -16.68 41.66
N ALA A 225 -69.97 -17.45 42.42
CA ALA A 225 -68.51 -17.46 42.27
C ALA A 225 -68.04 -18.32 41.09
N LYS A 226 -68.49 -19.57 40.99
CA LYS A 226 -68.10 -20.54 39.95
C LYS A 226 -68.38 -20.03 38.53
N PRO A 227 -69.55 -19.43 38.20
CA PRO A 227 -69.79 -18.88 36.86
C PRO A 227 -68.88 -17.70 36.51
N ALA A 228 -68.61 -16.81 37.48
CA ALA A 228 -67.76 -15.65 37.27
C ALA A 228 -66.30 -16.04 37.02
N VAL A 229 -65.75 -16.97 37.81
CA VAL A 229 -64.38 -17.48 37.66
C VAL A 229 -64.21 -18.20 36.31
N ASN A 230 -65.13 -19.10 35.95
CA ASN A 230 -65.05 -19.84 34.69
C ASN A 230 -65.13 -18.92 33.46
N MET A 231 -65.98 -17.89 33.51
CA MET A 231 -66.09 -16.91 32.42
C MET A 231 -64.87 -15.99 32.30
N VAL A 232 -64.25 -15.59 33.42
CA VAL A 232 -62.95 -14.89 33.40
C VAL A 232 -61.88 -15.79 32.80
N MET A 233 -61.82 -17.06 33.19
CA MET A 233 -60.85 -18.04 32.69
C MET A 233 -60.99 -18.26 31.18
N GLN A 234 -62.21 -18.41 30.65
CA GLN A 234 -62.44 -18.53 29.21
C GLN A 234 -62.11 -17.24 28.43
N LYS A 235 -62.54 -16.07 28.91
CA LYS A 235 -62.28 -14.80 28.20
C LYS A 235 -60.81 -14.38 28.22
N MET A 236 -60.04 -14.78 29.23
CA MET A 236 -58.59 -14.57 29.29
C MET A 236 -57.83 -15.31 28.16
N TRP A 237 -58.40 -16.38 27.60
CA TRP A 237 -57.88 -17.06 26.40
C TRP A 237 -58.26 -16.37 25.08
N VAL A 238 -59.26 -15.46 25.07
CA VAL A 238 -59.89 -14.94 23.83
C VAL A 238 -59.62 -13.46 23.57
N GLY A 239 -59.42 -12.60 24.59
CA GLY A 239 -59.19 -11.18 24.33
C GLY A 239 -58.70 -10.33 25.50
N LYS A 240 -57.62 -9.58 25.28
CA LYS A 240 -56.94 -8.75 26.30
C LYS A 240 -57.64 -7.42 26.65
N THR A 241 -58.61 -6.98 25.85
CA THR A 241 -59.14 -5.58 25.88
C THR A 241 -60.62 -5.43 26.24
N HIS A 242 -61.39 -6.51 26.39
CA HIS A 242 -62.84 -6.44 26.67
C HIS A 242 -63.19 -6.50 28.18
N VAL A 243 -62.20 -6.31 29.06
CA VAL A 243 -62.34 -6.56 30.51
C VAL A 243 -63.08 -5.42 31.23
N GLU A 244 -62.82 -4.16 30.87
CA GLU A 244 -63.26 -3.00 31.67
C GLU A 244 -64.79 -2.82 31.68
N ASN A 245 -65.45 -2.90 30.52
CA ASN A 245 -66.90 -2.64 30.39
C ASN A 245 -67.79 -3.65 31.12
N TRP A 246 -67.28 -4.82 31.52
CA TRP A 246 -68.06 -5.89 32.15
C TRP A 246 -67.88 -5.97 33.68
N VAL A 247 -66.83 -5.34 34.23
CA VAL A 247 -66.51 -5.40 35.67
C VAL A 247 -67.51 -4.60 36.52
N GLY A 248 -67.98 -3.45 36.05
CA GLY A 248 -68.84 -2.53 36.81
C GLY A 248 -70.10 -3.19 37.42
N PRO A 249 -71.01 -3.76 36.60
CA PRO A 249 -72.30 -4.27 37.09
C PRO A 249 -72.21 -5.41 38.11
N HIS A 250 -71.11 -6.18 38.10
CA HIS A 250 -70.92 -7.32 38.99
C HIS A 250 -70.11 -7.00 40.24
N VAL A 251 -69.34 -5.90 40.25
CA VAL A 251 -68.60 -5.45 41.45
C VAL A 251 -69.52 -4.75 42.45
N GLU A 252 -70.57 -4.03 42.02
CA GLU A 252 -71.44 -3.29 42.93
C GLU A 252 -72.15 -4.15 43.99
N PRO A 253 -72.77 -5.31 43.67
CA PRO A 253 -73.36 -6.18 44.69
C PRO A 253 -72.32 -6.77 45.64
N ILE A 254 -71.14 -7.14 45.11
CA ILE A 254 -70.02 -7.68 45.89
C ILE A 254 -69.55 -6.63 46.90
N LYS A 255 -69.30 -5.40 46.44
CA LYS A 255 -68.81 -4.28 47.25
C LYS A 255 -69.80 -3.85 48.34
N SER A 256 -71.10 -3.80 48.01
CA SER A 256 -72.13 -3.29 48.93
C SER A 256 -72.67 -4.31 49.92
N LYS A 257 -72.84 -5.58 49.53
CA LYS A 257 -73.49 -6.61 50.38
C LYS A 257 -72.53 -7.68 50.90
N TRP A 258 -71.54 -8.09 50.10
CA TRP A 258 -70.68 -9.23 50.44
C TRP A 258 -69.44 -8.85 51.24
N ILE A 259 -68.78 -7.73 50.91
CA ILE A 259 -67.62 -7.25 51.67
C ILE A 259 -67.95 -7.00 53.16
N PRO A 260 -69.06 -6.32 53.55
CA PRO A 260 -69.37 -6.09 54.96
C PRO A 260 -69.64 -7.39 55.74
N ALA A 261 -70.47 -8.29 55.19
CA ALA A 261 -70.80 -9.57 55.85
C ALA A 261 -69.57 -10.51 55.97
N MET A 262 -68.66 -10.47 55.00
CA MET A 262 -67.39 -11.19 55.09
C MET A 262 -66.45 -10.54 56.12
N HIS A 263 -66.43 -9.20 56.21
CA HIS A 263 -65.64 -8.47 57.20
C HIS A 263 -66.06 -8.80 58.65
N GLU A 264 -67.37 -8.86 58.94
CA GLU A 264 -67.88 -9.29 60.25
C GLU A 264 -67.42 -10.71 60.62
N ARG A 265 -67.52 -11.67 59.71
CA ARG A 265 -67.10 -13.06 59.96
C ARG A 265 -65.58 -13.20 60.05
N TRP A 266 -64.83 -12.39 59.29
CA TRP A 266 -63.38 -12.33 59.35
C TRP A 266 -62.85 -11.73 60.66
N LEU A 267 -63.55 -10.75 61.24
CA LEU A 267 -63.19 -10.16 62.54
C LEU A 267 -63.14 -11.21 63.66
N VAL A 268 -64.11 -12.14 63.69
CA VAL A 268 -64.14 -13.26 64.67
C VAL A 268 -62.89 -14.16 64.53
N VAL A 269 -62.52 -14.51 63.30
CA VAL A 269 -61.32 -15.35 63.02
C VAL A 269 -60.02 -14.60 63.31
N LYS A 270 -59.98 -13.29 63.03
CA LYS A 270 -58.83 -12.41 63.31
C LYS A 270 -58.54 -12.32 64.81
N MET A 271 -59.57 -12.25 65.66
CA MET A 271 -59.40 -12.22 67.11
C MET A 271 -58.77 -13.52 67.66
N ASN A 272 -59.16 -14.69 67.13
CA ASN A 272 -58.62 -15.97 67.58
C ASN A 272 -57.21 -16.26 67.04
N SER A 273 -56.82 -15.69 65.90
CA SER A 273 -55.52 -15.97 65.25
C SER A 273 -54.41 -14.96 65.59
N LYS A 274 -54.76 -13.75 66.05
CA LYS A 274 -53.83 -12.63 66.32
C LYS A 274 -52.60 -13.02 67.16
N GLN A 275 -52.80 -13.78 68.24
CA GLN A 275 -51.72 -14.15 69.18
C GLN A 275 -50.60 -14.98 68.52
N HIS A 276 -50.94 -15.85 67.55
CA HIS A 276 -49.95 -16.68 66.86
C HIS A 276 -49.13 -15.86 65.84
N PHE A 277 -49.74 -14.89 65.17
CA PHE A 277 -49.03 -14.01 64.24
C PHE A 277 -48.06 -13.06 64.96
N GLU A 278 -48.45 -12.48 66.10
CA GLU A 278 -47.57 -11.60 66.89
C GLU A 278 -46.32 -12.36 67.39
N LEU A 279 -46.48 -13.62 67.82
CA LEU A 279 -45.36 -14.48 68.21
C LEU A 279 -44.40 -14.80 67.05
N LEU A 280 -44.94 -15.10 65.86
CA LEU A 280 -44.15 -15.41 64.67
C LEU A 280 -43.38 -14.18 64.16
N CYS A 281 -44.03 -13.02 64.07
CA CYS A 281 -43.38 -11.77 63.67
C CYS A 281 -42.20 -11.42 64.59
N LYS A 282 -42.39 -11.54 65.92
CA LYS A 282 -41.33 -11.28 66.90
C LYS A 282 -40.11 -12.19 66.71
N ARG A 283 -40.32 -13.50 66.52
CA ARG A 283 -39.21 -14.45 66.26
C ARG A 283 -38.46 -14.15 64.97
N ILE A 284 -39.15 -13.71 63.92
CA ILE A 284 -38.52 -13.38 62.63
C ILE A 284 -37.66 -12.11 62.75
N SER A 285 -38.12 -11.07 63.46
CA SER A 285 -37.32 -9.86 63.67
C SER A 285 -36.08 -10.11 64.54
N GLU A 286 -36.19 -10.94 65.59
CA GLU A 286 -35.05 -11.35 66.42
C GLU A 286 -33.98 -12.12 65.60
N ALA A 287 -34.41 -13.06 64.75
CA ALA A 287 -33.50 -13.81 63.87
C ALA A 287 -32.83 -12.93 62.80
N TYR A 288 -33.54 -11.92 62.28
CA TYR A 288 -33.01 -11.00 61.27
C TYR A 288 -31.91 -10.09 61.83
N GLU A 289 -32.12 -9.46 63.00
CA GLU A 289 -31.09 -8.62 63.62
C GLU A 289 -29.87 -9.45 64.09
N ALA A 290 -30.08 -10.66 64.61
CA ALA A 290 -28.97 -11.57 64.94
C ALA A 290 -28.13 -11.94 63.69
N SER A 291 -28.77 -12.20 62.56
CA SER A 291 -28.09 -12.45 61.27
C SER A 291 -27.29 -11.22 60.82
N LYS A 292 -27.89 -10.04 60.84
CA LYS A 292 -27.26 -8.77 60.47
C LYS A 292 -26.02 -8.47 61.33
N GLN A 293 -26.10 -8.67 62.65
CA GLN A 293 -24.95 -8.55 63.55
C GLN A 293 -23.82 -9.52 63.21
N ALA A 294 -24.14 -10.76 62.85
CA ALA A 294 -23.14 -11.77 62.45
C ALA A 294 -22.44 -11.44 61.12
N LEU A 295 -23.13 -10.80 60.16
CA LEU A 295 -22.54 -10.41 58.88
C LEU A 295 -21.71 -9.12 58.94
N THR A 296 -21.98 -8.20 59.87
CA THR A 296 -21.26 -6.92 60.02
C THR A 296 -19.72 -7.02 59.94
N PRO A 297 -19.01 -7.88 60.70
CA PRO A 297 -17.55 -7.96 60.62
C PRO A 297 -17.02 -8.51 59.29
N HIS A 298 -17.84 -9.24 58.52
CA HIS A 298 -17.47 -9.71 57.18
C HIS A 298 -17.67 -8.62 56.13
N ILE A 299 -18.72 -7.81 56.25
CA ILE A 299 -18.96 -6.65 55.39
C ILE A 299 -17.83 -5.62 55.54
N ILE A 300 -17.41 -5.32 56.78
CA ILE A 300 -16.28 -4.43 57.07
C ILE A 300 -14.99 -4.95 56.41
N LYS A 301 -14.67 -6.24 56.55
CA LYS A 301 -13.50 -6.83 55.90
C LYS A 301 -13.56 -6.76 54.37
N VAL A 302 -14.72 -6.99 53.76
CA VAL A 302 -14.87 -6.86 52.29
C VAL A 302 -14.69 -5.40 51.85
N GLN A 303 -15.17 -4.44 52.64
CA GLN A 303 -14.97 -3.01 52.39
C GLN A 303 -13.48 -2.60 52.53
N GLU A 304 -12.79 -3.08 53.56
CA GLU A 304 -11.34 -2.90 53.77
C GLU A 304 -10.52 -3.52 52.61
N PHE A 305 -10.90 -4.71 52.13
CA PHE A 305 -10.25 -5.33 50.98
C PHE A 305 -10.52 -4.58 49.67
N ALA A 306 -11.72 -4.04 49.47
CA ALA A 306 -12.08 -3.36 48.22
C ALA A 306 -11.49 -1.94 48.11
N TYR A 307 -11.37 -1.21 49.22
CA TYR A 307 -10.97 0.19 49.25
C TYR A 307 -9.60 0.48 48.57
N PRO A 308 -8.53 -0.31 48.78
CA PRO A 308 -7.26 -0.14 48.05
C PRO A 308 -7.39 -0.26 46.53
N TYR A 309 -8.26 -1.14 46.02
CA TYR A 309 -8.44 -1.32 44.57
C TYR A 309 -9.16 -0.13 43.93
N PHE A 310 -10.14 0.48 44.62
CA PHE A 310 -10.77 1.71 44.15
C PHE A 310 -9.78 2.89 44.10
N GLN A 311 -8.90 3.00 45.10
CA GLN A 311 -7.82 4.00 45.11
C GLN A 311 -6.85 3.79 43.93
N VAL A 312 -6.39 2.55 43.71
CA VAL A 312 -5.50 2.20 42.59
C VAL A 312 -6.16 2.44 41.23
N LYS A 313 -7.46 2.15 41.07
CA LYS A 313 -8.20 2.51 39.84
C LYS A 313 -8.12 4.00 39.56
N TYR A 314 -8.43 4.84 40.55
CA TYR A 314 -8.44 6.29 40.39
C TYR A 314 -7.05 6.83 40.02
N THR A 315 -5.99 6.40 40.70
CA THR A 315 -4.63 6.87 40.40
C THR A 315 -4.13 6.42 39.03
N ILE A 316 -4.45 5.19 38.59
CA ILE A 316 -4.13 4.72 37.24
C ILE A 316 -4.87 5.56 36.18
N GLN A 317 -6.16 5.81 36.37
CA GLN A 317 -6.98 6.59 35.45
C GLN A 317 -6.54 8.07 35.40
N GLU A 318 -6.05 8.63 36.51
CA GLU A 318 -5.48 9.97 36.56
C GLU A 318 -4.13 10.07 35.84
N VAL A 319 -3.21 9.12 36.08
CA VAL A 319 -1.90 9.07 35.41
C VAL A 319 -2.05 8.90 33.89
N LEU A 320 -2.94 8.00 33.45
CA LEU A 320 -3.20 7.78 32.02
C LEU A 320 -3.74 9.03 31.31
N ASN A 321 -4.55 9.85 32.00
CA ASN A 321 -5.13 11.08 31.45
C ASN A 321 -4.19 12.29 31.45
N ARG A 322 -3.12 12.25 32.25
CA ARG A 322 -2.11 13.32 32.42
C ARG A 322 -1.04 13.36 31.32
N HIS A 323 -0.84 12.28 30.56
CA HIS A 323 0.13 12.24 29.45
C HIS A 323 -0.57 12.06 28.09
N ASP A 324 -0.26 12.91 27.12
CA ASP A 324 -0.94 12.92 25.81
C ASP A 324 -0.77 11.60 25.02
N ILE A 325 0.35 10.89 25.22
CA ILE A 325 0.61 9.60 24.57
C ILE A 325 -0.26 8.48 25.18
N THR A 326 -0.52 8.50 26.49
CA THR A 326 -1.33 7.47 27.17
C THR A 326 -2.82 7.80 27.21
N ARG A 327 -3.21 9.05 26.96
CA ARG A 327 -4.62 9.47 26.86
C ARG A 327 -5.39 8.66 25.81
N ALA A 328 -4.72 8.25 24.71
CA ALA A 328 -5.31 7.38 23.70
C ALA A 328 -5.63 5.95 24.20
N VAL A 329 -5.06 5.52 25.32
CA VAL A 329 -5.32 4.23 25.99
C VAL A 329 -6.43 4.34 27.05
N ALA A 330 -6.73 5.56 27.53
CA ALA A 330 -7.85 5.85 28.43
C ALA A 330 -9.21 5.87 27.70
N THR A 331 -9.49 4.82 26.92
CA THR A 331 -10.77 4.65 26.21
C THR A 331 -11.81 3.99 27.12
N LYS A 332 -13.09 4.12 26.76
CA LYS A 332 -14.22 3.48 27.48
C LYS A 332 -14.08 1.96 27.61
N GLU A 333 -13.33 1.32 26.72
CA GLU A 333 -13.07 -0.13 26.79
C GLU A 333 -12.10 -0.47 27.92
N PHE A 334 -11.08 0.36 28.15
CA PHE A 334 -10.16 0.18 29.29
C PHE A 334 -10.86 0.45 30.63
N GLU A 335 -11.75 1.45 30.69
CA GLU A 335 -12.61 1.68 31.85
C GLU A 335 -13.51 0.46 32.14
N TRP A 336 -14.18 -0.07 31.11
CA TRP A 336 -15.03 -1.26 31.22
C TRP A 336 -14.26 -2.52 31.62
N LEU A 337 -13.02 -2.69 31.16
CA LEU A 337 -12.13 -3.78 31.58
C LEU A 337 -11.71 -3.65 33.05
N LEU A 338 -11.37 -2.44 33.52
CA LEU A 338 -11.08 -2.23 34.95
C LEU A 338 -12.31 -2.48 35.83
N ASP A 339 -13.49 -1.99 35.44
CA ASP A 339 -14.73 -2.24 36.19
C ASP A 339 -15.13 -3.72 36.17
N SER A 340 -14.92 -4.42 35.05
CA SER A 340 -15.13 -5.87 34.96
C SER A 340 -14.17 -6.66 35.87
N ALA A 341 -12.88 -6.30 35.89
CA ALA A 341 -11.91 -6.92 36.80
C ALA A 341 -12.26 -6.65 38.28
N LEU A 342 -12.69 -5.42 38.59
CA LEU A 342 -13.08 -5.00 39.93
C LEU A 342 -14.39 -5.65 40.41
N LEU A 343 -15.30 -6.03 39.50
CA LEU A 343 -16.49 -6.83 39.81
C LEU A 343 -16.19 -8.31 40.02
N VAL A 344 -15.24 -8.87 39.25
CA VAL A 344 -14.89 -10.30 39.33
C VAL A 344 -14.06 -10.63 40.58
N LEU A 345 -13.19 -9.72 41.04
CA LEU A 345 -12.35 -9.92 42.23
C LEU A 345 -13.14 -10.22 43.52
N PRO A 346 -14.18 -9.45 43.92
CA PRO A 346 -15.03 -9.77 45.06
C PRO A 346 -15.74 -11.12 44.91
N ILE A 347 -16.16 -11.50 43.70
CA ILE A 347 -16.81 -12.79 43.43
C ILE A 347 -15.81 -13.94 43.62
N LEU A 348 -14.56 -13.78 43.17
CA LEU A 348 -13.49 -14.75 43.39
C LEU A 348 -13.07 -14.85 44.87
N ILE A 349 -13.07 -13.73 45.61
CA ILE A 349 -12.78 -13.71 47.05
C ILE A 349 -13.93 -14.37 47.83
N LEU A 350 -15.19 -14.11 47.48
CA LEU A 350 -16.36 -14.79 48.06
C LEU A 350 -16.39 -16.28 47.72
N PHE A 351 -16.01 -16.66 46.50
CA PHE A 351 -15.85 -18.06 46.10
C PHE A 351 -14.74 -18.75 46.91
N SER A 352 -13.58 -18.11 47.07
CA SER A 352 -12.46 -18.58 47.89
C SER A 352 -12.85 -18.75 49.36
N LEU A 353 -13.53 -17.75 49.96
CA LEU A 353 -14.04 -17.82 51.33
C LEU A 353 -15.10 -18.92 51.50
N CYS A 354 -15.98 -19.11 50.51
CA CYS A 354 -16.96 -20.19 50.50
C CYS A 354 -16.27 -21.58 50.43
N CYS A 355 -15.23 -21.72 49.61
CA CYS A 355 -14.41 -22.93 49.53
C CYS A 355 -13.65 -23.22 50.84
N CYS A 356 -13.20 -22.20 51.57
CA CYS A 356 -12.54 -22.35 52.87
C CYS A 356 -13.51 -22.65 54.03
N CYS A 357 -14.76 -22.18 53.96
CA CYS A 357 -15.76 -22.38 55.00
C CYS A 357 -16.61 -23.65 54.85
N LEU A 358 -16.56 -24.33 53.69
CA LEU A 358 -17.18 -25.65 53.52
C LEU A 358 -16.39 -26.70 54.32
N PRO A 359 -16.97 -27.33 55.37
CA PRO A 359 -16.26 -28.34 56.13
C PRO A 359 -15.94 -29.54 55.24
N SER A 360 -14.65 -29.78 55.01
CA SER A 360 -14.13 -30.98 54.35
C SER A 360 -14.85 -32.22 54.85
N ARG A 361 -15.63 -32.87 53.97
CA ARG A 361 -16.46 -34.04 54.30
C ARG A 361 -15.61 -35.12 54.98
N LYS A 362 -15.64 -35.18 56.31
CA LYS A 362 -15.03 -36.28 57.08
C LYS A 362 -15.72 -37.57 56.64
N LYS A 363 -15.00 -38.42 55.90
CA LYS A 363 -15.51 -39.72 55.45
C LYS A 363 -16.03 -40.50 56.66
N ALA A 364 -17.30 -40.89 56.64
CA ALA A 364 -17.90 -41.68 57.70
C ALA A 364 -17.13 -43.01 57.86
N ARG A 365 -16.58 -43.25 59.05
CA ARG A 365 -15.97 -44.56 59.37
C ARG A 365 -17.10 -45.59 59.47
N LYS A 366 -17.06 -46.62 58.62
CA LYS A 366 -17.97 -47.77 58.73
C LYS A 366 -17.72 -48.48 60.07
N PRO A 367 -18.76 -48.92 60.81
CA PRO A 367 -18.58 -49.66 62.05
C PRO A 367 -17.94 -51.03 61.78
N VAL A 368 -16.90 -51.36 62.53
CA VAL A 368 -16.23 -52.66 62.48
C VAL A 368 -17.05 -53.67 63.30
N ARG A 369 -17.44 -54.79 62.67
CA ARG A 369 -18.09 -55.90 63.38
C ARG A 369 -17.05 -56.62 64.28
N PRO A 370 -17.37 -56.94 65.54
CA PRO A 370 -16.47 -57.72 66.38
C PRO A 370 -16.52 -59.20 65.99
N ASN A 371 -15.36 -59.77 65.63
CA ASN A 371 -15.22 -61.22 65.42
C ASN A 371 -15.03 -61.92 66.77
N HIS A 372 -15.92 -62.86 67.11
CA HIS A 372 -15.80 -63.69 68.31
C HIS A 372 -14.68 -64.74 68.16
N ALA A 373 -13.46 -64.38 68.59
CA ALA A 373 -12.34 -65.31 68.66
C ALA A 373 -12.39 -66.18 69.93
N ARG A 374 -12.97 -67.37 69.77
CA ARG A 374 -12.92 -68.53 70.69
C ARG A 374 -11.52 -68.75 71.31
N ARG A 375 -11.37 -68.54 72.63
CA ARG A 375 -10.25 -69.08 73.43
C ARG A 375 -10.78 -69.95 74.58
N LYS A 376 -10.41 -71.23 74.57
CA LYS A 376 -10.73 -72.18 75.66
C LYS A 376 -9.58 -72.23 76.67
N ALA A 377 -9.96 -72.22 77.96
CA ALA A 377 -9.34 -72.91 79.09
C ALA A 377 -7.87 -72.65 79.49
N LYS A 378 -7.70 -72.30 80.78
CA LYS A 378 -7.01 -73.22 81.71
C LYS A 378 -7.60 -73.10 83.13
N LYS A 379 -7.67 -74.23 83.85
CA LYS A 379 -8.11 -74.34 85.26
C LYS A 379 -6.98 -73.94 86.22
N GLY A 380 -7.35 -73.53 87.43
CA GLY A 380 -6.48 -73.40 88.61
C GLY A 380 -7.12 -72.48 89.66
N THR A 381 -8.12 -72.89 90.45
CA THR A 381 -8.09 -73.69 91.70
C THR A 381 -7.48 -72.99 92.93
N SER A 382 -8.30 -72.93 93.99
CA SER A 382 -7.95 -72.82 95.42
C SER A 382 -7.57 -71.45 95.97
N GLY A 383 -8.20 -71.06 97.09
CA GLY A 383 -7.89 -69.79 97.78
C GLY A 383 -8.70 -69.42 99.03
N LYS A 384 -9.45 -70.35 99.66
CA LYS A 384 -10.22 -70.21 100.92
C LYS A 384 -11.30 -69.11 100.96
#